data_AF-A0A1E5H225-F1
#
_entry.id   AF-A0A1E5H225-F1
#
_cell.length_a   1.000
_cell.length_b   1.000
_cell.length_c   1.000
_cell.angle_alpha   90.00
_cell.angle_beta   90.00
_cell.angle_gamma   90.00
#
_symmetry.space_group_name_H-M   'P 1'
#
loop_
_entity.id
_entity.type
_entity.pdbx_description
1 polymer ?
#
loop_
_entity_poly.entity_id
_entity_poly.type
_entity_poly.pdbx_seq_one_letter_code
_entity_poly.pdbx_strand_id
1 'polypeptide(L)'
;MNQNLIKVTTTFQNTWLINLKKDAFADENDILFGDTLRLSISKNDSYYFSEAIALTYSKDILSIDEPTEGEIEFFYAMKIAQEKMFSKTLAAKYGLEKYLIPTLATDKSTEDK
;
A
#
# COMPACT_ATOMS: atom_id res chain seq x y z
N MET A 1 -0.02 -15.85 14.17
CA MET A 1 -0.14 -14.39 14.27
C MET A 1 1.17 -13.78 13.82
N ASN A 2 1.20 -13.07 12.68
CA ASN A 2 2.43 -12.46 12.16
C ASN A 2 2.61 -11.09 12.79
N GLN A 3 3.41 -11.05 13.86
CA GLN A 3 3.65 -9.87 14.70
C GLN A 3 4.45 -8.74 14.03
N ASN A 4 4.82 -8.89 12.75
CA ASN A 4 5.69 -7.95 12.04
C ASN A 4 5.00 -7.20 10.89
N LEU A 5 3.71 -7.49 10.61
CA LEU A 5 2.96 -6.79 9.58
C LEU A 5 2.39 -5.50 10.15
N ILE A 6 2.88 -4.37 9.66
CA ILE A 6 2.41 -3.04 10.05
C ILE A 6 1.73 -2.34 8.88
N LYS A 7 0.82 -1.43 9.19
CA LYS A 7 0.26 -0.49 8.24
C LYS A 7 0.94 0.86 8.43
N VAL A 8 1.41 1.44 7.34
CA VAL A 8 2.13 2.71 7.34
C VAL A 8 1.45 3.67 6.38
N THR A 9 1.08 4.85 6.87
CA THR A 9 0.67 5.97 6.02
C THR A 9 1.81 6.97 5.95
N THR A 10 2.20 7.37 4.74
CA THR A 10 3.29 8.33 4.52
C THR A 10 2.78 9.76 4.37
N THR A 11 3.68 10.73 4.44
CA THR A 11 3.42 12.17 4.21
C THR A 11 2.79 12.46 2.85
N PHE A 12 3.05 11.62 1.83
CA PHE A 12 2.40 11.68 0.52
C PHE A 12 1.02 10.99 0.46
N GLN A 13 0.45 10.66 1.63
CA GLN A 13 -0.84 9.97 1.81
C GLN A 13 -0.94 8.60 1.13
N ASN A 14 0.20 7.97 0.87
CA ASN A 14 0.24 6.57 0.45
C ASN A 14 0.16 5.69 1.69
N THR A 15 -0.74 4.70 1.66
CA THR A 15 -0.85 3.68 2.70
C THR A 15 -0.29 2.36 2.21
N TRP A 16 0.55 1.75 3.03
CA TRP A 16 1.27 0.52 2.75
C TRP A 16 1.04 -0.50 3.85
N LEU A 17 1.08 -1.78 3.50
CA LEU A 17 1.30 -2.88 4.42
C LEU A 17 2.74 -3.35 4.27
N ILE A 18 3.47 -3.49 5.37
CA ILE A 18 4.88 -3.86 5.38
C ILE A 18 5.09 -4.97 6.40
N ASN A 19 5.49 -6.15 5.93
CA ASN A 19 5.94 -7.24 6.80
C ASN A 19 7.43 -7.04 7.08
N LEU A 20 7.75 -6.44 8.22
CA LEU A 20 9.10 -6.04 8.57
C LEU A 20 10.06 -7.23 8.65
N LYS A 21 11.22 -7.03 8.05
CA LYS A 21 12.38 -7.92 8.08
C LYS A 21 13.58 -7.14 8.62
N LYS A 22 14.56 -7.86 9.16
CA LYS A 22 15.82 -7.26 9.61
C LYS A 22 16.76 -7.11 8.44
N ASP A 23 17.37 -5.94 8.31
CA ASP A 23 18.43 -5.65 7.35
C ASP A 23 19.33 -4.54 7.89
N ALA A 24 20.65 -4.78 7.90
CA ALA A 24 21.59 -3.87 8.53
C ALA A 24 21.68 -2.52 7.79
N PHE A 25 21.60 -2.52 6.46
CA PHE A 25 21.62 -1.30 5.69
C PHE A 25 20.36 -0.46 5.97
N ALA A 26 19.20 -1.09 6.00
CA ALA A 26 17.95 -0.41 6.30
C ALA A 26 17.93 0.16 7.72
N ASP A 27 18.40 -0.60 8.71
CA ASP A 27 18.52 -0.15 10.10
C ASP A 27 19.49 1.05 10.24
N GLU A 28 20.62 1.04 9.53
CA GLU A 28 21.60 2.14 9.54
C GLU A 28 21.10 3.42 8.86
N ASN A 29 20.12 3.31 7.97
CA ASN A 29 19.60 4.43 7.16
C ASN A 29 18.16 4.83 7.55
N ASP A 30 17.63 4.30 8.66
CA ASP A 30 16.27 4.52 9.14
C ASP A 30 15.19 4.23 8.08
N ILE A 31 15.36 3.14 7.32
CA ILE A 31 14.43 2.71 6.26
C ILE A 31 13.66 1.48 6.73
N LEU A 32 12.35 1.45 6.54
CA LEU A 32 11.59 0.23 6.73
C LEU A 32 11.92 -0.76 5.60
N PHE A 33 12.35 -1.95 5.99
CA PHE A 33 12.66 -3.05 5.10
C PHE A 33 11.71 -4.23 5.31
N GLY A 34 11.20 -4.78 4.22
CA GLY A 34 10.28 -5.90 4.31
C GLY A 34 9.59 -6.25 3.03
N ASP A 35 8.62 -7.16 3.14
CA ASP A 35 7.68 -7.41 2.06
C ASP A 35 6.59 -6.33 2.10
N THR A 36 6.28 -5.72 0.97
CA THR A 36 5.42 -4.54 0.93
C THR A 36 4.26 -4.70 -0.04
N LEU A 37 3.14 -4.06 0.30
CA LEU A 37 1.97 -3.92 -0.56
C LEU A 37 1.38 -2.52 -0.41
N ARG A 38 1.22 -1.80 -1.53
CA ARG A 38 0.52 -0.51 -1.53
C ARG A 38 -0.99 -0.72 -1.51
N LEU A 39 -1.69 -0.08 -0.56
CA LEU A 39 -3.15 -0.05 -0.50
C LEU A 39 -3.75 1.16 -1.23
N SER A 40 -3.09 2.31 -1.13
CA SER A 40 -3.53 3.54 -1.82
C SER A 40 -3.31 3.43 -3.32
N ILE A 41 -4.38 3.26 -4.09
CA ILE A 41 -4.33 3.11 -5.56
C ILE A 41 -5.47 3.87 -6.24
N SER A 42 -5.31 4.13 -7.54
CA SER A 42 -6.40 4.64 -8.38
C SER A 42 -7.24 3.48 -8.96
N LYS A 43 -8.42 3.79 -9.50
CA LYS A 43 -9.30 2.79 -10.12
C LYS A 43 -8.72 2.08 -11.35
N ASN A 44 -7.71 2.67 -11.98
CA ASN A 44 -7.08 2.14 -13.19
C ASN A 44 -5.73 1.48 -12.90
N ASP A 45 -5.40 1.30 -11.62
CA ASP A 45 -4.11 0.81 -11.17
C ASP A 45 -4.21 -0.65 -10.67
N SER A 46 -3.06 -1.28 -10.49
CA SER A 46 -2.94 -2.62 -9.92
C SER A 46 -2.39 -2.54 -8.50
N TYR A 47 -2.81 -3.49 -7.67
CA TYR A 47 -2.13 -3.81 -6.44
C TYR A 47 -0.87 -4.61 -6.78
N TYR A 48 0.27 -4.20 -6.22
CA TYR A 48 1.56 -4.87 -6.42
C TYR A 48 2.15 -5.28 -5.08
N PHE A 49 2.53 -6.55 -4.99
CA PHE A 49 3.33 -7.09 -3.91
C PHE A 49 4.80 -7.05 -4.31
N SER A 50 5.67 -6.78 -3.35
CA SER A 50 7.12 -6.77 -3.59
C SER A 50 7.84 -7.29 -2.36
N GLU A 51 8.85 -8.14 -2.59
CA GLU A 51 9.57 -8.81 -1.51
C GLU A 51 10.88 -8.10 -1.18
N ALA A 52 11.18 -8.01 0.12
CA ALA A 52 12.47 -7.54 0.64
C ALA A 52 12.94 -6.21 0.01
N ILE A 53 12.09 -5.17 0.12
CA ILE A 53 12.40 -3.84 -0.40
C ILE A 53 12.54 -2.80 0.72
N ALA A 54 13.39 -1.81 0.50
CA ALA A 54 13.65 -0.67 1.37
C ALA A 54 13.15 0.63 0.71
N LEU A 55 11.84 0.88 0.74
CA LEU A 55 11.22 2.03 0.05
C LEU A 55 10.68 3.12 0.97
N THR A 56 10.48 2.85 2.26
CA THR A 56 9.79 3.77 3.16
C THR A 56 10.75 4.27 4.23
N TYR A 57 11.23 5.51 4.09
CA TYR A 57 12.05 6.14 5.13
C TYR A 57 11.20 6.49 6.34
N SER A 58 11.73 6.28 7.54
CA SER A 58 11.02 6.54 8.79
C SER A 58 10.61 8.00 8.94
N LYS A 59 11.40 8.93 8.40
CA LYS A 59 11.09 10.38 8.36
C LYS A 59 9.84 10.73 7.55
N ASP A 60 9.46 9.89 6.60
CA ASP A 60 8.32 10.11 5.71
C ASP A 60 7.04 9.43 6.23
N ILE A 61 7.11 8.80 7.40
CA ILE A 61 5.98 8.14 8.05
C ILE A 61 5.13 9.18 8.79
N LEU A 62 3.84 9.20 8.49
CA LEU A 62 2.84 9.99 9.20
C LEU A 62 2.20 9.20 10.34
N SER A 63 1.87 7.93 10.11
CA SER A 63 1.32 7.03 11.13
C SER A 63 1.76 5.58 10.92
N ILE A 64 1.81 4.84 12.03
CA ILE A 64 1.95 3.39 12.05
C ILE A 64 0.75 2.85 12.83
N ASP A 65 0.00 1.96 12.20
CA ASP A 65 -1.24 1.41 12.72
C ASP A 65 -1.25 -0.11 12.59
N GLU A 66 -2.11 -0.76 13.38
CA GLU A 66 -2.39 -2.18 13.18
C GLU A 66 -3.23 -2.39 11.90
N PRO A 67 -2.85 -3.34 11.04
CA PRO A 67 -3.69 -3.76 9.92
C PRO A 67 -4.99 -4.42 10.41
N THR A 68 -6.09 -4.21 9.68
CA THR A 68 -7.33 -4.97 9.91
C THR A 68 -7.19 -6.40 9.42
N GLU A 69 -8.06 -7.31 9.88
CA GLU A 69 -8.05 -8.72 9.41
C GLU A 69 -8.16 -8.81 7.88
N GLY A 70 -9.03 -8.01 7.25
CA GLY A 70 -9.15 -7.96 5.78
C GLY A 70 -7.88 -7.46 5.08
N GLU A 71 -7.17 -6.50 5.68
CA GLU A 71 -5.88 -6.01 5.16
C GLU A 71 -4.80 -7.11 5.25
N ILE A 72 -4.76 -7.86 6.35
CA ILE A 72 -3.85 -8.99 6.55
C ILE A 72 -4.12 -10.10 5.54
N GLU A 73 -5.38 -10.51 5.37
CA GLU A 73 -5.78 -11.51 4.39
C GLU A 73 -5.42 -11.09 2.96
N PHE A 74 -5.67 -9.82 2.63
CA PHE A 74 -5.30 -9.28 1.33
C PHE A 74 -3.80 -9.33 1.08
N PHE A 75 -2.99 -9.00 2.08
CA PHE A 75 -1.53 -9.07 2.00
C PHE A 75 -1.04 -10.46 1.61
N TYR A 76 -1.52 -11.52 2.28
CA TYR A 76 -1.13 -12.89 1.94
C TYR A 76 -1.69 -13.37 0.61
N ALA A 77 -2.90 -12.95 0.24
CA ALA A 77 -3.45 -13.25 -1.07
C ALA A 77 -2.58 -12.63 -2.19
N MET A 78 -2.11 -11.39 -1.97
CA MET A 78 -1.22 -10.69 -2.90
C MET A 78 0.20 -11.23 -2.89
N LYS A 79 0.69 -11.77 -1.78
CA LYS A 79 1.96 -12.52 -1.76
C LYS A 79 1.96 -13.70 -2.74
N ILE A 80 0.82 -14.36 -2.94
CA ILE A 80 0.70 -15.46 -3.90
C ILE A 80 0.49 -14.91 -5.32
N ALA A 81 -0.40 -13.93 -5.47
CA ALA A 81 -0.79 -13.41 -6.79
C ALA A 81 0.26 -12.49 -7.43
N GLN A 82 1.09 -11.84 -6.62
CA GLN A 82 2.08 -10.80 -6.94
C GLN A 82 1.48 -9.50 -7.51
N GLU A 83 0.53 -9.59 -8.43
CA GLU A 83 -0.18 -8.46 -9.02
C GLU A 83 -1.66 -8.77 -9.21
N LYS A 84 -2.52 -7.78 -8.93
CA LYS A 84 -3.95 -7.82 -9.29
C LYS A 84 -4.45 -6.43 -9.61
N MET A 85 -5.08 -6.29 -10.78
CA MET A 85 -5.81 -5.07 -11.13
C MET A 85 -6.91 -4.77 -10.11
N PHE A 86 -7.11 -3.49 -9.84
CA PHE A 86 -8.24 -3.04 -9.03
C PHE A 86 -9.57 -3.57 -9.58
N SER A 87 -10.43 -4.04 -8.68
CA SER A 87 -11.86 -4.15 -8.95
C SER A 87 -12.63 -3.81 -7.68
N LYS A 88 -13.84 -3.26 -7.85
CA LYS A 88 -14.72 -2.93 -6.71
C LYS A 88 -15.01 -4.16 -5.85
N THR A 89 -15.26 -5.31 -6.47
CA THR A 89 -15.52 -6.57 -5.77
C THR A 89 -14.31 -7.02 -4.95
N LEU A 90 -13.10 -6.88 -5.49
CA LEU A 90 -11.86 -7.20 -4.76
C LEU A 90 -11.68 -6.27 -3.56
N ALA A 91 -11.84 -4.96 -3.75
CA ALA A 91 -11.68 -3.99 -2.68
C ALA A 91 -12.73 -4.15 -1.57
N ALA A 92 -14.00 -4.38 -1.93
CA ALA A 92 -15.08 -4.62 -0.98
C ALA A 92 -14.86 -5.91 -0.18
N LYS A 93 -14.37 -6.98 -0.83
CA LYS A 93 -14.07 -8.26 -0.15
C LYS A 93 -13.11 -8.09 1.02
N TYR A 94 -12.13 -7.21 0.91
CA TYR A 94 -11.08 -7.01 1.92
C TYR A 94 -11.18 -5.67 2.67
N GLY A 95 -12.26 -4.89 2.47
CA GLY A 95 -12.48 -3.61 3.14
C GLY A 95 -11.49 -2.50 2.74
N LEU A 96 -11.04 -2.50 1.48
CA LEU A 96 -9.99 -1.59 0.96
C LEU A 96 -10.53 -0.33 0.30
N GLU A 97 -11.85 -0.15 0.22
CA GLU A 97 -12.49 0.95 -0.51
C GLU A 97 -12.07 2.33 0.00
N LYS A 98 -11.77 2.44 1.30
CA LYS A 98 -11.25 3.64 1.96
C LYS A 98 -9.87 4.09 1.45
N TYR A 99 -9.13 3.24 0.74
CA TYR A 99 -7.82 3.55 0.18
C TYR A 99 -7.87 4.00 -1.28
N LEU A 100 -9.06 4.12 -1.88
CA LEU A 100 -9.17 4.56 -3.27
C LEU A 100 -8.89 6.05 -3.41
N ILE A 101 -7.87 6.37 -4.19
CA ILE A 101 -7.54 7.74 -4.56
C ILE A 101 -8.53 8.17 -5.65
N PRO A 102 -9.22 9.31 -5.49
CA PRO A 102 -10.02 9.87 -6.56
C PRO A 102 -9.14 10.13 -7.79
N THR A 103 -9.51 9.56 -8.94
CA THR A 103 -8.96 10.04 -10.20
C THR A 103 -9.47 11.46 -10.38
N LEU A 104 -8.57 12.45 -10.29
CA LEU A 104 -8.89 13.79 -10.78
C LEU A 104 -9.24 13.62 -12.26
N ALA A 105 -10.52 13.78 -12.59
CA ALA A 105 -10.93 13.90 -13.97
C ALA A 105 -10.15 15.09 -14.52
N THR A 106 -9.24 14.85 -15.46
CA THR A 106 -8.71 15.89 -16.32
C THR A 106 -9.82 16.30 -17.28
N ASP A 107 -10.90 16.89 -16.75
CA ASP A 107 -11.83 17.68 -17.56
C ASP A 107 -11.11 18.98 -17.88
N LYS A 108 -10.24 18.94 -18.89
CA LYS A 108 -9.97 20.14 -19.67
C LYS A 108 -11.21 20.35 -20.51
N SER A 109 -12.10 21.17 -19.96
CA SER A 109 -13.07 21.94 -20.72
C SER A 109 -12.33 22.70 -21.83
N THR A 110 -12.28 22.12 -23.03
CA THR A 110 -12.12 22.93 -24.24
C THR A 110 -13.49 23.51 -24.52
N GLU A 111 -13.67 24.76 -24.07
CA GLU A 111 -14.71 25.65 -24.57
C GLU A 111 -14.53 25.75 -26.09
N ASP A 112 -15.52 25.25 -26.84
CA ASP A 112 -15.74 25.65 -28.22
C ASP A 112 -16.03 27.16 -28.24
N LYS A 113 -15.13 27.93 -28.86
CA LYS A 113 -15.43 29.22 -29.50
C LYS A 113 -14.61 29.40 -30.77
#